data_AF-A0A397HQV7-F1
#
_entry.id   AF-A0A397HQV7-F1
#
_cell.length_a   1.000
_cell.length_b   1.000
_cell.length_c   1.000
_cell.angle_alpha   90.00
_cell.angle_beta   90.00
_cell.angle_gamma   90.00
#
_symmetry.space_group_name_H-M   'P 1'
#
loop_
_entity.id
_entity.type
_entity.pdbx_description
1 polymer ?
#
loop_
_entity_poly.entity_id
_entity_poly.type
_entity_poly.pdbx_seq_one_letter_code
_entity_poly.pdbx_strand_id
1 'polypeptide(L)'
;MTPNKARKKKHVYAIFSKSRNGPMGFDEKRLSYNVSVRYLLKPGELEGGRRRATDCNWSPQIYHIKESLIQKNQPILYWLIDDNGNDPKRSFVFEELLEIPKDNMLPPQWVLK
;
A
#
# COMPACT_ATOMS: atom_id res chain seq x y z
N MET A 1 5.44 2.99 26.60
CA MET A 1 6.75 2.49 27.11
C MET A 1 7.85 3.04 26.22
N THR A 2 8.94 3.59 26.77
CA THR A 2 10.02 4.16 25.95
C THR A 2 11.00 3.07 25.48
N PRO A 3 11.66 3.23 24.32
CA PRO A 3 12.55 2.20 23.75
C PRO A 3 13.67 1.76 24.71
N ASN A 4 14.27 2.71 25.43
CA ASN A 4 15.32 2.43 26.40
C ASN A 4 14.87 1.58 27.60
N LYS A 5 13.58 1.70 27.99
CA LYS A 5 12.99 0.85 29.03
C LYS A 5 12.61 -0.53 28.47
N ALA A 6 12.24 -0.62 27.19
CA ALA A 6 11.85 -1.87 26.54
C ALA A 6 13.03 -2.84 26.36
N ARG A 7 14.20 -2.33 25.92
CA ARG A 7 15.42 -3.13 25.69
C ARG A 7 15.91 -3.88 26.95
N LYS A 8 15.57 -3.37 28.15
CA LYS A 8 15.98 -3.94 29.43
C LYS A 8 15.05 -5.05 29.94
N LYS A 9 13.92 -5.33 29.28
CA LYS A 9 12.97 -6.36 29.69
C LYS A 9 13.29 -7.69 29.01
N LYS A 10 13.18 -8.80 29.76
CA LYS A 10 13.34 -10.17 29.25
C LYS A 10 12.24 -10.58 28.26
N HIS A 11 11.03 -10.04 28.42
CA HIS A 11 9.91 -10.21 27.50
C HIS A 11 9.20 -8.88 27.27
N VAL A 12 8.84 -8.64 26.01
CA VAL A 12 8.01 -7.51 25.58
C VAL A 12 6.74 -8.10 24.98
N TYR A 13 5.59 -7.81 25.57
CA TYR A 13 4.30 -8.18 25.03
C TYR A 13 3.91 -7.18 23.95
N ALA A 14 3.44 -7.67 22.80
CA ALA A 14 2.87 -6.82 21.77
C ALA A 14 1.64 -6.11 22.35
N ILE A 15 1.61 -4.78 22.23
CA ILE A 15 0.40 -4.01 22.52
C ILE A 15 -0.57 -4.27 21.36
N PHE A 16 -1.85 -4.50 21.67
CA PHE A 16 -2.88 -4.62 20.65
C PHE A 16 -2.80 -3.45 19.66
N SER A 17 -2.94 -3.75 18.36
CA SER A 17 -3.11 -2.71 17.35
C SER A 17 -4.32 -1.86 17.71
N LYS A 18 -4.23 -0.56 17.44
CA LYS A 18 -5.41 0.30 17.53
C LYS A 18 -6.44 -0.17 16.50
N SER A 19 -7.72 -0.16 16.87
CA SER A 19 -8.79 -0.36 15.90
C SER A 19 -8.68 0.71 14.80
N ARG A 20 -8.97 0.31 13.56
CA ARG A 20 -9.11 1.26 12.46
C ARG A 20 -10.32 2.15 12.77
N ASN A 21 -10.12 3.46 12.81
CA ASN A 21 -11.19 4.43 12.98
C ASN A 21 -11.61 4.94 11.60
N GLY A 22 -12.90 4.92 11.30
CA GLY A 22 -13.44 5.43 10.04
C GLY A 22 -14.43 4.48 9.37
N PRO A 23 -14.97 4.88 8.22
CA PRO A 23 -15.87 4.03 7.43
C PRO A 23 -15.14 2.77 6.93
N MET A 24 -15.85 1.64 6.89
CA MET A 24 -15.27 0.34 6.54
C MET A 24 -16.25 -0.49 5.73
N GLY A 25 -15.76 -1.20 4.72
CA GLY A 25 -16.60 -2.02 3.86
C GLY A 25 -17.43 -1.16 2.92
N PHE A 26 -18.76 -1.23 3.04
CA PHE A 26 -19.68 -0.50 2.14
C PHE A 26 -19.56 1.02 2.24
N ASP A 27 -19.20 1.54 3.42
CA ASP A 27 -19.05 2.97 3.65
C ASP A 27 -17.66 3.47 3.22
N GLU A 28 -16.71 2.58 2.95
CA GLU A 28 -15.33 2.91 2.57
C GLU A 28 -15.27 3.46 1.14
N LYS A 29 -14.43 4.48 0.91
CA LYS A 29 -14.21 5.02 -0.44
C LYS A 29 -13.60 3.92 -1.33
N ARG A 30 -14.33 3.56 -2.38
CA ARG A 30 -13.86 2.58 -3.37
C ARG A 30 -12.99 3.24 -4.43
N LEU A 31 -11.88 2.60 -4.77
CA LEU A 31 -11.07 2.96 -5.94
C LEU A 31 -11.81 2.57 -7.22
N SER A 32 -11.81 3.47 -8.21
CA SER A 32 -12.33 3.17 -9.54
C SER A 32 -11.38 2.22 -10.27
N TYR A 33 -11.92 1.34 -11.12
CA TYR A 33 -11.11 0.42 -11.93
C TYR A 33 -10.19 1.12 -12.94
N ASN A 34 -10.48 2.38 -13.27
CA ASN A 34 -9.71 3.16 -14.24
C ASN A 34 -8.50 3.89 -13.64
N VAL A 35 -8.25 3.74 -12.35
CA VAL A 35 -7.09 4.38 -11.70
C VAL A 35 -5.85 3.49 -11.82
N SER A 36 -4.71 4.14 -11.85
CA SER A 36 -3.41 3.50 -11.74
C SER A 36 -2.95 3.53 -10.29
N VAL A 37 -2.38 2.45 -9.79
CA VAL A 37 -1.92 2.36 -8.40
C VAL A 37 -0.50 1.79 -8.30
N ARG A 38 0.18 2.12 -7.20
CA ARG A 38 1.29 1.34 -6.65
C ARG A 38 0.86 0.70 -5.36
N TYR A 39 1.44 -0.44 -5.01
CA TYR A 39 1.16 -1.10 -3.74
C TYR A 39 2.34 -1.02 -2.78
N LEU A 40 2.07 -1.08 -1.48
CA LEU A 40 3.08 -1.06 -0.43
C LEU A 40 3.80 -2.42 -0.35
N LEU A 41 5.11 -2.40 -0.53
CA LEU A 41 5.94 -3.60 -0.48
C LEU A 41 6.07 -4.10 0.96
N LYS A 42 5.93 -5.42 1.13
CA LYS A 42 6.28 -6.08 2.40
C LYS A 42 7.81 -6.13 2.58
N PRO A 43 8.28 -6.17 3.82
CA PRO A 43 9.68 -6.51 4.10
C PRO A 43 10.06 -7.83 3.39
N GLY A 44 11.09 -7.79 2.55
CA GLY A 44 11.57 -8.95 1.79
C GLY A 44 10.93 -9.18 0.42
N GLU A 45 9.90 -8.42 0.01
CA GLU A 45 9.37 -8.49 -1.37
C GLU A 45 10.33 -7.87 -2.41
N LEU A 46 11.23 -6.97 -1.98
CA LEU A 46 12.22 -6.34 -2.85
C LEU A 46 13.60 -6.99 -2.62
N GLU A 47 14.12 -7.66 -3.63
CA GLU A 47 15.49 -8.21 -3.61
C GLU A 47 16.51 -7.08 -3.50
N GLY A 48 17.47 -7.23 -2.57
CA GLY A 48 18.62 -6.36 -2.45
C GLY A 48 18.46 -5.16 -1.49
N GLY A 49 19.07 -5.28 -0.30
CA GLY A 49 19.58 -4.14 0.44
C GLY A 49 19.23 -4.08 1.93
N ARG A 50 20.26 -3.84 2.74
CA ARG A 50 20.17 -3.41 4.14
C ARG A 50 19.44 -2.05 4.18
N ARG A 51 18.17 -2.03 4.58
CA ARG A 51 17.31 -0.84 4.51
C ARG A 51 16.77 -0.41 5.89
N ARG A 52 16.46 0.88 6.00
CA ARG A 52 15.86 1.49 7.20
C ARG A 52 14.39 1.08 7.25
N ALA A 53 13.93 0.58 8.39
CA ALA A 53 12.60 0.01 8.57
C ALA A 53 11.44 1.04 8.49
N THR A 54 11.71 2.31 8.20
CA THR A 54 10.80 3.43 8.47
C THR A 54 10.19 4.05 7.20
N ASP A 55 10.76 3.81 6.03
CA ASP A 55 10.27 4.42 4.79
C ASP A 55 9.23 3.51 4.10
N CYS A 56 8.07 4.06 3.73
CA CYS A 56 7.05 3.36 2.94
C CYS A 56 7.59 3.11 1.52
N ASN A 57 8.01 1.87 1.25
CA ASN A 57 8.49 1.48 -0.07
C ASN A 57 7.31 1.03 -0.94
N TRP A 58 6.95 1.86 -1.91
CA TRP A 58 5.95 1.54 -2.92
C TRP A 58 6.53 0.69 -4.04
N SER A 59 5.71 -0.13 -4.68
CA SER A 59 6.10 -0.92 -5.84
C SER A 59 6.70 -0.02 -6.93
N PRO A 60 7.76 -0.47 -7.63
CA PRO A 60 8.33 0.30 -8.74
C PRO A 60 7.39 0.32 -9.96
N GLN A 61 6.59 -0.74 -10.11
CA GLN A 61 5.63 -0.94 -11.19
C GLN A 61 4.27 -0.33 -10.87
N ILE A 62 3.56 0.04 -11.92
CA ILE A 62 2.19 0.54 -11.89
C ILE A 62 1.25 -0.64 -12.15
N TYR A 63 0.14 -0.67 -11.42
CA TYR A 63 -0.89 -1.70 -11.53
C TYR A 63 -2.25 -1.06 -11.74
N HIS A 64 -3.17 -1.88 -12.24
CA HIS A 64 -4.59 -1.61 -12.35
C HIS A 64 -5.38 -2.49 -11.38
N ILE A 65 -6.56 -2.02 -10.97
CA ILE A 65 -7.46 -2.84 -10.17
C ILE A 65 -8.06 -3.91 -11.08
N LYS A 66 -7.85 -5.18 -10.75
CA LYS A 66 -8.45 -6.33 -11.44
C LYS A 66 -9.84 -6.63 -10.88
N GLU A 67 -9.92 -6.76 -9.57
CA GLU A 67 -11.15 -7.09 -8.84
C GLU A 67 -11.11 -6.49 -7.43
N SER A 68 -12.28 -6.37 -6.82
CA SER A 68 -12.42 -5.89 -5.45
C SER A 68 -13.50 -6.65 -4.70
N LEU A 69 -13.22 -7.04 -3.47
CA LEU A 69 -14.15 -7.73 -2.57
C LEU A 69 -14.58 -6.77 -1.46
N ILE A 70 -15.89 -6.60 -1.34
CA ILE A 70 -16.51 -5.72 -0.35
C ILE A 70 -17.32 -6.60 0.60
N GLN A 71 -17.07 -6.46 1.90
CA GLN A 71 -17.85 -7.12 2.94
C GLN A 71 -18.22 -6.11 4.02
N LYS A 72 -19.37 -6.32 4.67
CA LYS A 72 -19.82 -5.45 5.76
C LYS A 72 -18.83 -5.52 6.92
N ASN A 73 -18.44 -4.37 7.46
CA ASN A 73 -17.52 -4.25 8.59
C ASN A 73 -16.14 -4.91 8.35
N GLN A 74 -15.67 -4.97 7.10
CA GLN A 74 -14.32 -5.41 6.75
C GLN A 74 -13.71 -4.45 5.73
N PRO A 75 -12.38 -4.28 5.70
CA PRO A 75 -11.74 -3.44 4.70
C PRO A 75 -11.98 -4.02 3.30
N ILE A 76 -12.10 -3.12 2.31
CA ILE A 76 -12.18 -3.55 0.90
C ILE A 76 -10.84 -4.19 0.51
N LEU A 77 -10.91 -5.38 -0.07
CA LEU A 77 -9.74 -6.06 -0.64
C LEU A 77 -9.68 -5.81 -2.14
N TYR A 78 -8.50 -5.51 -2.64
CA TYR A 78 -8.20 -5.28 -4.05
C TYR A 78 -7.19 -6.30 -4.55
N TRP A 79 -7.44 -6.85 -5.74
CA TRP A 79 -6.44 -7.60 -6.50
C TRP A 79 -5.98 -6.75 -7.67
N LEU A 80 -4.70 -6.86 -7.97
CA LEU A 80 -4.00 -6.00 -8.92
C LEU A 80 -3.50 -6.81 -10.11
N ILE A 81 -3.40 -6.14 -11.25
CA ILE A 81 -2.81 -6.68 -12.47
C ILE A 81 -1.92 -5.61 -13.12
N ASP A 82 -0.74 -6.00 -13.60
CA ASP A 82 0.12 -5.10 -14.38
C ASP A 82 -0.24 -5.14 -15.88
N ASP A 83 0.37 -4.26 -16.67
CA ASP A 83 0.15 -4.21 -18.12
C ASP A 83 0.58 -5.50 -18.87
N ASN A 84 1.42 -6.32 -18.24
CA ASN A 84 1.88 -7.60 -18.80
C ASN A 84 0.97 -8.78 -18.39
N GLY A 85 -0.10 -8.53 -17.63
CA GLY A 85 -1.00 -9.55 -17.12
C GLY A 85 -0.49 -10.31 -15.89
N ASN A 86 0.56 -9.83 -15.22
CA ASN A 86 1.04 -10.41 -13.98
C ASN A 86 0.26 -9.86 -12.78
N ASP A 87 -0.17 -10.77 -11.91
CA ASP A 87 -0.84 -10.44 -10.67
C ASP A 87 0.08 -10.67 -9.47
N PRO A 88 0.16 -9.75 -8.49
CA PRO A 88 0.77 -10.06 -7.20
C PRO A 88 0.04 -11.24 -6.54
N LYS A 89 0.77 -12.10 -5.83
CA LYS A 89 0.22 -13.30 -5.17
C LYS A 89 -0.70 -13.01 -3.97
N ARG A 90 -1.03 -11.75 -3.69
CA ARG A 90 -1.84 -11.31 -2.55
C ARG A 90 -2.78 -10.17 -2.91
N SER A 91 -3.83 -10.02 -2.12
CA SER A 91 -4.70 -8.85 -2.13
C SER A 91 -4.17 -7.73 -1.23
N PHE A 92 -4.75 -6.54 -1.42
CA PHE A 92 -4.35 -5.30 -0.76
C PHE A 92 -5.55 -4.56 -0.19
N VAL A 93 -5.35 -3.84 0.91
CA VAL A 93 -6.33 -2.87 1.43
C VAL A 93 -6.06 -1.47 0.89
N PHE A 94 -7.01 -0.54 1.05
CA PHE A 94 -6.85 0.84 0.58
C PHE A 94 -5.57 1.51 1.10
N GLU A 95 -5.18 1.30 2.37
CA GLU A 95 -3.96 1.92 2.93
C GLU A 95 -2.66 1.36 2.34
N GLU A 96 -2.72 0.17 1.74
CA GLU A 96 -1.60 -0.45 1.04
C GLU A 96 -1.52 -0.02 -0.43
N LEU A 97 -2.39 0.88 -0.89
CA LEU A 97 -2.43 1.36 -2.26
C LEU A 97 -2.18 2.87 -2.32
N LEU A 98 -1.37 3.28 -3.30
CA LEU A 98 -1.11 4.67 -3.65
C LEU A 98 -1.69 4.93 -5.04
N GLU A 99 -2.74 5.75 -5.12
CA GLU A 99 -3.30 6.22 -6.39
C GLU A 99 -2.27 7.12 -7.10
N ILE A 100 -1.95 6.76 -8.34
CA ILE A 100 -1.07 7.53 -9.20
C ILE A 100 -1.96 8.42 -10.07
N PRO A 101 -1.83 9.75 -9.97
CA PRO A 101 -2.49 10.63 -10.90
C PRO A 101 -1.99 10.28 -12.30
N LYS A 102 -2.89 10.27 -13.28
CA LYS A 102 -2.57 9.95 -14.69
C LYS A 102 -1.58 10.94 -15.35
N ASP A 103 -1.00 11.84 -14.57
CA ASP A 103 -0.49 13.15 -14.95
C ASP A 103 0.12 13.21 -16.36
N ASN A 104 -0.70 13.70 -17.30
CA ASN A 104 -0.33 13.91 -18.71
C ASN A 104 0.52 15.18 -18.88
N MET A 105 0.94 15.84 -17.80
CA MET A 105 1.69 17.08 -17.91
C MET A 105 3.15 16.77 -18.26
N LEU A 106 3.43 16.79 -19.57
CA LEU A 106 4.78 16.94 -20.07
C LEU A 106 5.46 18.09 -19.29
N PRO A 107 6.73 17.93 -18.89
CA PRO A 107 7.46 19.06 -18.33
C PRO A 107 7.36 20.22 -19.32
N PRO A 108 7.14 21.45 -18.85
CA PRO A 108 6.97 22.58 -19.73
C PRO A 108 8.19 22.70 -20.65
N GLN A 109 7.95 23.04 -21.93
CA GLN A 109 8.91 22.97 -23.03
C GLN A 109 10.27 23.65 -22.76
N TRP A 110 10.34 24.58 -21.82
CA TRP A 110 11.59 25.23 -21.43
C TRP A 110 12.57 24.32 -20.67
N VAL A 111 12.12 23.19 -20.12
CA VAL A 111 12.97 22.16 -19.49
C VAL A 111 13.63 21.25 -20.53
N LEU A 112 13.05 21.16 -21.75
CA LEU A 112 13.53 20.29 -22.83
C LEU A 112 14.53 20.99 -23.77
N LYS A 113 15.13 22.10 -23.33
CA LYS A 113 16.14 22.86 -24.08
C LYS A 113 17.56 22.44 -23.71
#